data_AF-A0A921BLM7-F1
#
_entry.id   AF-A0A921BLM7-F1
#
_cell.length_a   1.000
_cell.length_b   1.000
_cell.length_c   1.000
_cell.angle_alpha   90.00
_cell.angle_beta   90.00
_cell.angle_gamma   90.00
#
_symmetry.space_group_name_H-M   'P 1'
#
loop_
_entity.id
_entity.type
_entity.pdbx_description
1 polymer ?
#
loop_
_entity_poly.entity_id
_entity_poly.type
_entity_poly.pdbx_seq_one_letter_code
_entity_poly.pdbx_strand_id
1 'polypeptide(L)'
;MTIPAHLPERVCWALSADYHAPNQPGGHVRIYSNGELQRKMVAAGLDPEDDHRVHALHSPYWWLRCVVGPNRPVEDNRLVRWYHRFLTWDIVRAPRTTRVIERLLAPVLGKSLVIYARRPGTVADRPAAQLEASSVAA
;
A
#
# COMPACT_ATOMS: atom_id res chain seq x y z
N MET A 1 4.50 2.66 6.92
CA MET A 1 4.86 1.53 6.03
C MET A 1 3.75 1.36 4.99
N THR A 2 4.10 1.06 3.73
CA THR A 2 3.14 0.87 2.62
C THR A 2 3.26 -0.53 2.05
N ILE A 3 2.14 -1.24 1.92
CA ILE A 3 2.09 -2.58 1.31
C ILE A 3 0.90 -2.70 0.34
N PRO A 4 0.87 -3.73 -0.54
CA PRO A 4 -0.33 -4.04 -1.31
C PRO A 4 -1.51 -4.37 -0.38
N ALA A 5 -2.67 -3.80 -0.67
CA ALA A 5 -3.87 -4.09 0.09
C ALA A 5 -4.39 -5.50 -0.22
N HIS A 6 -4.83 -6.19 0.82
CA HIS A 6 -5.18 -7.61 0.76
C HIS A 6 -6.19 -7.98 -0.33
N LEU A 7 -7.31 -7.24 -0.43
CA LEU A 7 -8.38 -7.58 -1.37
C LEU A 7 -7.94 -7.36 -2.83
N PRO A 8 -7.47 -6.17 -3.26
CA PRO A 8 -7.01 -5.99 -4.64
C PRO A 8 -5.91 -6.93 -5.07
N GLU A 9 -4.97 -7.23 -4.17
CA GLU A 9 -3.86 -8.12 -4.46
C GLU A 9 -4.34 -9.57 -4.67
N ARG A 10 -5.26 -10.07 -3.83
CA ARG A 10 -5.85 -11.39 -4.00
C ARG A 10 -6.59 -11.55 -5.33
N VAL A 11 -7.28 -10.49 -5.77
CA VAL A 11 -7.96 -10.51 -7.06
C VAL A 11 -6.94 -10.58 -8.20
N CYS A 12 -5.85 -9.81 -8.16
CA CYS A 12 -4.79 -9.94 -9.17
C CYS A 12 -4.22 -11.36 -9.23
N TRP A 13 -3.95 -11.98 -8.07
CA TRP A 13 -3.42 -13.35 -8.01
C TRP A 13 -4.40 -14.38 -8.57
N ALA A 14 -5.68 -14.22 -8.27
CA ALA A 14 -6.73 -15.09 -8.81
C ALA A 14 -6.89 -14.94 -10.33
N LEU A 15 -6.63 -13.74 -10.87
CA LEU A 15 -6.78 -13.46 -12.30
C LEU A 15 -5.56 -13.87 -13.13
N SER A 16 -4.35 -13.86 -12.56
CA SER A 16 -3.13 -14.18 -13.31
C SER A 16 -2.00 -14.67 -12.40
N ALA A 17 -1.54 -15.91 -12.61
CA ALA A 17 -0.35 -16.45 -11.97
C ALA A 17 0.93 -15.66 -12.35
N ASP A 18 0.96 -15.07 -13.55
CA ASP A 18 2.09 -14.29 -14.05
C ASP A 18 2.17 -12.87 -13.46
N TYR A 19 1.29 -12.51 -12.52
CA TYR A 19 1.34 -11.22 -11.84
C TYR A 19 2.28 -11.21 -10.62
N HIS A 20 2.52 -12.37 -10.02
CA HIS A 20 3.21 -12.50 -8.74
C HIS A 20 4.38 -13.50 -8.80
N ALA A 21 5.19 -13.52 -7.75
CA ALA A 21 6.28 -14.49 -7.66
C ALA A 21 5.75 -15.94 -7.55
N PRO A 22 6.44 -16.95 -8.09
CA PRO A 22 7.75 -16.88 -8.74
C PRO A 22 7.70 -16.54 -10.24
N ASN A 23 6.53 -16.60 -10.87
CA ASN A 23 6.39 -16.40 -12.33
C ASN A 23 6.81 -14.99 -12.78
N GLN A 24 6.62 -14.00 -11.91
CA GLN A 24 7.12 -12.64 -12.11
C GLN A 24 8.32 -12.37 -11.20
N PRO A 25 9.56 -12.32 -11.74
CA PRO A 25 10.74 -11.95 -10.97
C PRO A 25 10.57 -10.57 -10.33
N GLY A 26 10.83 -10.49 -9.02
CA GLY A 26 10.59 -9.27 -8.22
C GLY A 26 9.12 -8.98 -7.88
N GLY A 27 8.19 -9.87 -8.25
CA GLY A 27 6.78 -9.77 -7.90
C GLY A 27 6.50 -10.03 -6.42
N HIS A 28 5.26 -9.78 -5.99
CA HIS A 28 4.86 -10.02 -4.61
C HIS A 28 4.91 -11.50 -4.26
N VAL A 29 5.45 -11.82 -3.08
CA VAL A 29 5.62 -13.20 -2.59
C VAL A 29 4.57 -13.61 -1.57
N ARG A 30 3.90 -12.62 -0.94
CA ARG A 30 2.90 -12.86 0.11
C ARG A 30 1.92 -11.70 0.19
N ILE A 31 0.69 -12.02 0.59
CA ILE A 31 -0.36 -11.06 0.90
C ILE A 31 -0.59 -11.07 2.40
N TYR A 32 -0.55 -9.90 3.03
CA TYR A 32 -0.85 -9.71 4.46
C TYR A 32 -2.22 -9.05 4.63
N SER A 33 -2.97 -9.48 5.65
CA SER A 33 -4.13 -8.71 6.13
C SER A 33 -3.67 -7.55 7.01
N ASN A 34 -4.50 -6.51 7.15
CA ASN A 34 -4.18 -5.36 8.01
C ASN A 34 -3.87 -5.81 9.45
N GLY A 35 -4.77 -6.60 10.06
CA GLY A 35 -4.58 -7.08 11.43
C GLY A 35 -3.36 -8.00 11.60
N GLU A 36 -3.03 -8.83 10.62
CA GLU A 36 -1.79 -9.63 10.68
C GLU A 36 -0.55 -8.74 10.70
N LEU A 37 -0.54 -7.70 9.88
CA LEU A 37 0.58 -6.80 9.75
C LEU A 37 0.77 -5.93 11.01
N GLN A 38 -0.32 -5.40 11.56
CA GLN A 38 -0.28 -4.68 12.84
C GLN A 38 0.24 -5.56 13.97
N ARG A 39 -0.19 -6.82 14.06
CA ARG A 39 0.35 -7.76 15.06
C ARG A 39 1.85 -8.00 14.89
N LYS A 40 2.33 -8.11 13.64
CA LYS A 40 3.78 -8.24 13.36
C LYS A 40 4.56 -6.97 13.72
N MET A 41 3.96 -5.79 13.51
CA MET A 41 4.56 -4.52 13.93
C MET A 41 4.69 -4.45 15.45
N VAL A 42 3.63 -4.80 16.19
CA VAL A 42 3.66 -4.88 17.66
C VAL A 42 4.70 -5.88 18.14
N ALA A 43 4.75 -7.08 17.55
CA ALA A 43 5.77 -8.08 17.88
C ALA A 43 7.20 -7.59 17.59
N ALA A 44 7.37 -6.66 16.65
CA ALA A 44 8.65 -6.00 16.35
C ALA A 44 8.93 -4.76 17.24
N GLY A 45 8.08 -4.49 18.23
CA GLY A 45 8.24 -3.35 19.15
C GLY A 45 7.81 -2.01 18.56
N LEU A 46 6.97 -1.99 17.53
CA LEU A 46 6.33 -0.77 17.00
C LEU A 46 4.92 -0.61 17.58
N ASP A 47 4.42 0.62 17.61
CA ASP A 47 3.07 0.97 18.06
C ASP A 47 2.23 1.51 16.89
N PRO A 48 1.41 0.69 16.21
CA PRO A 48 0.54 1.15 15.11
C PRO A 48 -0.53 2.14 15.59
N GLU A 49 -0.65 3.28 14.92
CA GLU A 49 -1.54 4.39 15.34
C GLU A 49 -2.73 4.59 14.41
N ASP A 50 -2.50 4.51 13.10
CA ASP A 50 -3.51 4.80 12.09
C ASP A 50 -3.23 4.02 10.80
N ASP A 51 -4.26 3.77 10.02
CA ASP A 51 -4.14 3.17 8.71
C ASP A 51 -5.19 3.68 7.73
N HIS A 52 -4.81 3.72 6.46
CA HIS A 52 -5.76 4.00 5.39
C HIS A 52 -5.32 3.34 4.10
N ARG A 53 -6.25 3.30 3.14
CA ARG A 53 -6.01 2.78 1.80
C ARG A 53 -5.99 3.90 0.79
N VAL A 54 -5.23 3.70 -0.29
CA VAL A 54 -5.06 4.66 -1.39
C VAL A 54 -4.94 3.91 -2.72
N HIS A 55 -5.00 4.67 -3.81
CA HIS A 55 -4.87 4.20 -5.20
C HIS A 55 -5.98 3.24 -5.62
N ALA A 56 -7.24 3.60 -5.31
CA ALA A 56 -8.43 2.83 -5.62
C ALA A 56 -8.61 2.62 -7.13
N LEU A 57 -8.43 3.67 -7.92
CA LEU A 57 -8.58 3.61 -9.39
C LEU A 57 -7.53 2.71 -10.07
N HIS A 58 -6.42 2.42 -9.39
CA HIS A 58 -5.37 1.54 -9.91
C HIS A 58 -5.73 0.05 -9.79
N SER A 59 -6.57 -0.33 -8.84
CA SER A 59 -6.96 -1.74 -8.66
C SER A 59 -7.73 -2.28 -9.87
N PRO A 60 -8.79 -1.62 -10.38
CA PRO A 60 -9.48 -2.09 -11.58
C PRO A 60 -8.57 -2.13 -12.82
N TYR A 61 -7.64 -1.19 -12.96
CA TYR A 61 -6.65 -1.23 -14.04
C TYR A 61 -5.78 -2.49 -13.96
N TRP A 62 -5.24 -2.81 -12.78
CA TRP A 62 -4.41 -3.99 -12.61
C TRP A 62 -5.19 -5.29 -12.78
N TRP A 63 -6.45 -5.34 -12.37
CA TRP A 63 -7.32 -6.49 -12.67
C TRP A 63 -7.51 -6.67 -14.17
N LEU A 64 -7.77 -5.57 -14.90
CA LEU A 64 -7.85 -5.61 -16.35
C LEU A 64 -6.52 -6.07 -17.00
N ARG A 65 -5.38 -5.60 -16.47
CA ARG A 65 -4.04 -6.08 -16.90
C ARG A 65 -3.86 -7.57 -16.65
N CYS A 66 -4.31 -8.08 -15.50
CA CYS A 66 -4.23 -9.50 -15.16
C CYS A 66 -5.09 -10.34 -16.11
N VAL A 67 -6.33 -9.91 -16.39
CA VAL A 67 -7.23 -10.61 -17.34
C VAL A 67 -6.64 -10.69 -18.75
N VAL A 68 -6.04 -9.61 -19.24
CA VAL A 68 -5.49 -9.55 -20.61
C VAL A 68 -4.14 -10.25 -20.73
N GLY A 69 -3.39 -10.34 -19.62
CA GLY A 69 -2.01 -10.80 -19.58
C GLY A 69 -1.08 -9.65 -19.16
N PRO A 70 -0.54 -9.67 -17.93
CA PRO A 70 0.27 -8.57 -17.39
C PRO A 70 1.60 -8.38 -18.12
N ASN A 71 2.07 -9.39 -18.84
CA ASN A 71 3.31 -9.37 -19.62
C ASN A 71 3.12 -8.94 -21.08
N ARG A 72 1.87 -8.76 -21.54
CA ARG A 72 1.60 -8.23 -22.89
C ARG A 72 1.76 -6.72 -22.93
N PRO A 73 2.21 -6.12 -24.03
CA PRO A 73 2.16 -4.68 -24.24
C PRO A 73 0.78 -4.07 -23.92
N VAL A 74 0.78 -2.87 -23.36
CA VAL A 74 -0.45 -2.12 -23.02
C VAL A 74 -1.24 -1.78 -24.28
N GLU A 75 -0.52 -1.60 -25.38
CA GLU A 75 -1.03 -1.20 -26.69
C GLU A 75 -1.90 -2.31 -27.30
N ASP A 76 -1.64 -3.58 -27.01
CA ASP A 76 -2.30 -4.72 -27.66
C ASP A 76 -3.80 -4.81 -27.36
N ASN A 77 -4.25 -4.19 -26.26
CA ASN A 77 -5.65 -4.19 -25.88
C ASN A 77 -6.21 -2.77 -25.78
N ARG A 78 -7.27 -2.50 -26.54
CA ARG A 78 -7.91 -1.17 -26.61
C ARG A 78 -8.40 -0.68 -25.25
N LEU A 79 -8.98 -1.55 -24.42
CA LEU A 79 -9.50 -1.19 -23.10
C LEU A 79 -8.35 -0.87 -22.13
N VAL A 80 -7.32 -1.72 -22.12
CA VAL A 80 -6.12 -1.50 -21.29
C VAL A 80 -5.47 -0.17 -21.66
N ARG A 81 -5.28 0.10 -22.95
CA ARG A 81 -4.70 1.35 -23.45
C ARG A 81 -5.51 2.58 -23.03
N TRP A 82 -6.83 2.52 -23.18
CA TRP A 82 -7.72 3.61 -22.77
C TRP A 82 -7.68 3.86 -21.26
N TYR A 83 -7.77 2.80 -20.46
CA TYR A 83 -7.69 2.91 -19.01
C TYR A 83 -6.31 3.44 -18.57
N HIS A 84 -5.23 2.95 -19.18
CA HIS A 84 -3.89 3.45 -18.94
C HIS A 84 -3.81 4.96 -19.18
N ARG A 85 -4.29 5.44 -20.34
CA ARG A 85 -4.32 6.88 -20.65
C ARG A 85 -5.15 7.68 -19.64
N PHE A 86 -6.29 7.15 -19.21
CA PHE A 86 -7.10 7.76 -18.16
C PHE A 86 -6.34 7.87 -16.84
N LEU A 87 -5.68 6.80 -16.39
CA LEU A 87 -4.89 6.80 -15.17
C LEU A 87 -3.69 7.74 -15.24
N THR A 88 -2.93 7.74 -16.33
CA THR A 88 -1.82 8.67 -16.50
C THR A 88 -2.31 10.12 -16.46
N TRP A 89 -3.44 10.40 -17.12
CA TRP A 89 -4.07 11.71 -17.06
C TRP A 89 -4.52 12.08 -15.64
N ASP A 90 -5.13 11.15 -14.91
CA ASP A 90 -5.56 11.36 -13.52
C ASP A 90 -4.37 11.63 -12.59
N ILE A 91 -3.28 10.88 -12.72
CA ILE A 91 -2.05 11.08 -11.93
C ILE A 91 -1.51 12.49 -12.12
N VAL A 92 -1.48 12.99 -13.36
CA VAL A 92 -0.90 14.30 -13.70
C VAL A 92 -1.85 15.45 -13.40
N ARG A 93 -3.14 15.33 -13.73
CA ARG A 93 -4.12 16.43 -13.61
C ARG A 93 -4.86 16.43 -12.28
N ALA A 94 -5.03 15.27 -11.67
CA ALA A 94 -5.67 15.09 -10.37
C ALA A 94 -6.96 15.92 -10.17
N PRO A 95 -7.92 15.90 -11.11
CA PRO A 95 -9.11 16.73 -11.01
C PRO A 95 -9.95 16.39 -9.77
N ARG A 96 -10.74 17.35 -9.28
CA ARG A 96 -11.52 17.17 -8.05
C ARG A 96 -12.49 15.99 -8.13
N THR A 97 -13.05 15.72 -9.31
CA THR A 97 -13.97 14.62 -9.55
C THR A 97 -13.33 13.26 -9.30
N THR A 98 -12.15 13.00 -9.89
CA THR A 98 -11.44 11.74 -9.68
C THR A 98 -10.92 11.62 -8.26
N ARG A 99 -10.50 12.73 -7.62
CA ARG A 99 -10.12 12.73 -6.19
C ARG A 99 -11.27 12.33 -5.26
N VAL A 100 -12.50 12.77 -5.55
CA VAL A 100 -13.68 12.37 -4.76
C VAL A 100 -13.98 10.90 -4.98
N ILE A 101 -14.01 10.43 -6.23
CA ILE A 101 -14.22 9.02 -6.57
C ILE A 101 -13.17 8.14 -5.87
N GLU A 102 -11.90 8.53 -5.94
CA GLU A 102 -10.79 7.85 -5.30
C GLU A 102 -11.00 7.72 -3.79
N ARG A 103 -11.39 8.81 -3.09
CA ARG A 103 -11.68 8.77 -1.65
C ARG A 103 -12.85 7.86 -1.29
N LEU A 104 -13.91 7.85 -2.11
CA LEU A 104 -15.07 7.00 -1.88
C LEU A 104 -14.75 5.52 -2.10
N LEU A 105 -13.90 5.20 -3.08
CA LEU A 105 -13.56 3.83 -3.42
C LEU A 105 -12.41 3.26 -2.58
N ALA A 106 -11.53 4.11 -2.05
CA ALA A 106 -10.32 3.72 -1.32
C ALA A 106 -10.54 2.69 -0.18
N PRO A 107 -11.58 2.78 0.68
CA PRO A 107 -11.78 1.82 1.77
C PRO A 107 -11.89 0.37 1.30
N VAL A 108 -12.44 0.16 0.09
CA VAL A 108 -12.65 -1.17 -0.49
C VAL A 108 -11.58 -1.50 -1.52
N LEU A 109 -11.39 -0.59 -2.48
CA LEU A 109 -10.59 -0.83 -3.69
C LEU A 109 -9.18 -0.26 -3.65
N GLY A 110 -8.78 0.46 -2.59
CA GLY A 110 -7.44 1.03 -2.52
C GLY A 110 -6.36 -0.04 -2.71
N LYS A 111 -5.53 0.10 -3.76
CA LYS A 111 -4.49 -0.87 -4.12
C LYS A 111 -3.42 -1.02 -3.05
N SER A 112 -3.17 0.04 -2.28
CA SER A 112 -2.16 0.07 -1.24
C SER A 112 -2.79 0.34 0.12
N LEU A 113 -2.28 -0.35 1.14
CA LEU A 113 -2.55 -0.09 2.55
C LEU A 113 -1.33 0.64 3.14
N VAL A 114 -1.60 1.76 3.81
CA VAL A 114 -0.62 2.55 4.54
C VAL A 114 -0.92 2.38 6.02
N ILE A 115 0.07 1.94 6.79
CA ILE A 115 -0.01 1.87 8.26
C ILE A 115 1.04 2.79 8.84
N TYR A 116 0.61 3.70 9.71
CA TYR A 116 1.47 4.55 10.53
C TYR A 116 1.73 3.86 11.86
N ALA A 117 2.99 3.88 12.28
CA ALA A 117 3.38 3.32 13.55
C ALA A 117 4.49 4.16 14.17
N ARG A 118 4.39 4.36 15.48
CA ARG A 118 5.42 5.00 16.28
C ARG A 118 6.45 3.95 16.69
N ARG A 119 7.72 4.35 16.75
CA ARG A 119 8.74 3.58 17.46
C ARG A 119 8.78 4.10 18.90
N PRO A 120 8.46 3.28 19.92
CA PRO A 120 8.63 3.66 21.31
C PRO A 120 10.08 4.09 21.57
N GLY A 121 10.26 5.19 22.30
CA GLY A 121 11.53 5.90 22.40
C GLY A 121 12.70 5.04 22.86
N THR A 122 13.74 4.97 22.02
CA THR A 122 15.10 4.65 22.47
C THR A 122 15.69 5.95 23.04
N VAL A 123 15.67 6.11 24.37
CA VAL A 123 16.34 7.16 25.18
C VAL A 123 15.90 8.63 24.99
N ALA A 124 15.30 9.04 23.87
CA ALA A 124 14.92 10.44 23.61
C ALA A 124 13.64 10.94 24.33
N ASP A 125 13.01 10.09 25.15
CA ASP A 125 11.76 10.43 25.87
C ASP A 125 11.94 10.44 27.40
N ARG A 126 13.18 10.62 27.89
CA ARG A 126 13.35 11.06 29.28
C ARG A 126 13.12 12.57 29.34
N PRO A 127 12.17 13.07 30.15
CA PRO A 127 12.16 14.48 30.48
C PRO A 127 13.54 14.87 31.03
N ALA A 128 14.07 16.01 30.59
CA ALA A 128 15.41 16.50 30.91
C ALA A 128 15.73 16.52 32.42
N ALA A 129 14.70 16.49 33.28
CA ALA A 129 14.82 16.42 34.73
C ALA A 129 15.58 15.19 35.27
N GLN A 130 15.68 14.08 34.51
CA GLN A 130 16.33 12.86 35.01
C GLN A 130 17.82 12.74 34.64
N LEU A 131 18.34 13.61 33.77
CA LEU A 131 19.77 13.65 33.42
C LEU A 131 20.58 14.48 34.43
N GLU A 132 19.99 15.51 35.05
CA GLU A 132 20.68 16.32 36.05
C GLU A 132 20.83 15.60 37.40
N ALA A 133 19.88 14.74 37.78
CA ALA A 133 19.92 14.03 39.06
C ALA A 133 21.05 12.97 39.15
N SER A 134 21.59 12.49 38.03
CA SER A 134 22.71 11.54 38.02
C SER A 134 24.09 12.19 37.89
N SER A 135 24.18 13.48 37.57
CA SER A 135 25.45 14.21 37.44
C SER A 135 25.94 14.82 38.75
N VAL A 136 25.10 14.90 39.79
CA VAL A 136 25.43 15.57 41.07
C VAL A 136 25.83 14.55 42.16
N ALA A 137 25.82 13.25 41.86
CA ALA A 137 26.14 12.17 42.80
C ALA A 137 27.49 11.47 42.50
N ALA A 138 28.48 12.21 41.98
CA ALA A 138 29.85 11.73 41.79
C ALA A 138 30.85 12.66 42.48
#